data_AF-B1Y451-F1
#
_entry.id   AF-B1Y451-F1
#
_cell.length_a   1.000
_cell.length_b   1.000
_cell.length_c   1.000
_cell.angle_alpha   90.00
_cell.angle_beta   90.00
_cell.angle_gamma   90.00
#
_symmetry.space_group_name_H-M   'P 1'
#
loop_
_entity.id
_entity.type
_entity.pdbx_description
1 polymer ?
#
loop_
_entity_poly.entity_id
_entity_poly.type
_entity_poly.pdbx_seq_one_letter_code
_entity_poly.pdbx_strand_id
1 'polypeptide(L)'
;MARLLPPESASLEDVALETGVSSATLERWRSEALGQPERERVWTAAARFDAVLTTAAMDEASKSAWCRTNGVYPQELDQWRASATQALAAPEEARASPQQTKLDRKRIQELERELRRKDRALAETAALLVLSKKVEAIFNRGEDE
;
A
#
# COMPACT_ATOMS: atom_id res chain seq x y z
N MET A 1 22.83 0.21 -26.71
CA MET A 1 21.58 0.70 -26.11
C MET A 1 21.22 -0.06 -24.83
N ALA A 2 21.10 -1.40 -24.84
CA ALA A 2 20.79 -2.20 -23.64
C ALA A 2 21.75 -1.95 -22.45
N ARG A 3 23.05 -1.68 -22.73
CA ARG A 3 24.05 -1.38 -21.69
C ARG A 3 23.93 0.03 -21.05
N LEU A 4 23.35 1.01 -21.76
CA LEU A 4 23.25 2.42 -21.31
C LEU A 4 22.03 2.70 -20.43
N LEU A 5 21.09 1.75 -20.40
CA LEU A 5 19.88 1.80 -19.59
C LEU A 5 20.02 0.80 -18.43
N PRO A 6 19.19 0.91 -17.38
CA PRO A 6 19.12 -0.12 -16.36
C PRO A 6 18.89 -1.50 -17.01
N PRO A 7 19.59 -2.56 -16.57
CA PRO A 7 20.33 -2.70 -15.30
C PRO A 7 21.84 -2.42 -15.37
N GLU A 8 22.46 -2.34 -16.54
CA GLU A 8 23.93 -2.27 -16.65
C GLU A 8 24.47 -0.86 -16.40
N SER A 9 23.74 0.18 -16.81
CA SER A 9 24.11 1.60 -16.60
C SER A 9 25.56 1.94 -16.97
N ALA A 10 26.09 1.33 -18.03
CA ALA A 10 27.46 1.52 -18.52
C ALA A 10 27.73 2.98 -18.89
N SER A 11 29.00 3.39 -18.81
CA SER A 11 29.40 4.77 -19.13
C SER A 11 29.21 5.06 -20.63
N LEU A 12 28.85 6.30 -20.96
CA LEU A 12 28.66 6.74 -22.34
C LEU A 12 29.96 6.62 -23.16
N GLU A 13 31.11 6.82 -22.52
CA GLU A 13 32.42 6.79 -23.15
C GLU A 13 32.82 5.36 -23.55
N ASP A 14 32.60 4.38 -22.66
CA ASP A 14 32.90 2.98 -22.94
C ASP A 14 32.04 2.46 -24.11
N VAL A 15 30.74 2.79 -24.11
CA VAL A 15 29.83 2.38 -25.17
C VAL A 15 30.14 3.08 -26.49
N ALA A 16 30.56 4.34 -26.46
CA ALA A 16 30.97 5.08 -27.66
C ALA A 16 32.22 4.45 -28.31
N LEU A 17 33.20 4.06 -27.49
CA LEU A 17 34.43 3.43 -27.95
C LEU A 17 34.19 2.02 -28.52
N GLU A 18 33.31 1.25 -27.88
CA GLU A 18 32.94 -0.11 -28.34
C GLU A 18 32.10 -0.11 -29.62
N THR A 19 31.16 0.84 -29.76
CA THR A 19 30.18 0.84 -30.86
C THR A 19 30.53 1.78 -32.02
N GLY A 20 31.54 2.65 -31.85
CA GLY A 20 31.91 3.66 -32.85
C GLY A 20 30.86 4.76 -33.04
N VAL A 21 29.87 4.85 -32.15
CA VAL A 21 28.81 5.87 -32.17
C VAL A 21 29.22 7.06 -31.30
N SER A 22 28.97 8.29 -31.75
CA SER A 22 29.33 9.47 -30.96
C SER A 22 28.55 9.54 -29.64
N SER A 23 29.22 10.02 -28.59
CA SER A 23 28.63 10.21 -27.25
C SER A 23 27.34 11.04 -27.29
N ALA A 24 27.32 12.12 -28.09
CA ALA A 24 26.14 12.96 -28.30
C ALA A 24 24.94 12.20 -28.89
N THR A 25 25.18 11.23 -29.77
CA THR A 25 24.11 10.41 -30.36
C THR A 25 23.57 9.42 -29.33
N LEU A 26 24.45 8.81 -28.55
CA LEU A 26 24.08 7.90 -27.46
C LEU A 26 23.30 8.63 -26.34
N GLU A 27 23.67 9.87 -26.02
CA GLU A 27 22.97 10.71 -25.03
C GLU A 27 21.56 11.10 -25.50
N ARG A 28 21.41 11.49 -26.76
CA ARG A 28 20.09 11.78 -27.36
C ARG A 28 19.17 10.56 -27.28
N TRP A 29 19.70 9.41 -27.68
CA TRP A 29 19.00 8.13 -27.66
C TRP A 29 18.63 7.67 -26.25
N ARG A 30 19.51 7.87 -25.26
CA ARG A 30 19.21 7.60 -23.85
C ARG A 30 18.08 8.50 -23.35
N SER A 31 18.14 9.79 -23.66
CA SER A 31 17.11 10.76 -23.28
C SER A 31 15.75 10.43 -23.89
N GLU A 32 15.73 10.01 -25.16
CA GLU A 32 14.52 9.59 -25.85
C GLU A 32 13.92 8.30 -25.25
N ALA A 33 14.77 7.33 -24.92
CA ALA A 33 14.34 6.08 -24.28
C ALA A 33 13.81 6.29 -22.86
N LEU A 34 14.41 7.18 -22.07
CA LEU A 34 13.94 7.54 -20.72
C LEU A 34 12.69 8.45 -20.76
N GLY A 35 12.48 9.19 -21.85
CA GLY A 35 11.35 10.08 -22.04
C GLY A 35 10.09 9.40 -22.57
N GLN A 36 10.19 8.17 -23.10
CA GLN A 36 9.00 7.42 -23.46
C GLN A 36 8.33 6.86 -22.20
N PRO A 37 7.02 7.11 -21.98
CA PRO A 37 6.29 6.41 -20.94
C PRO A 37 6.41 4.92 -21.24
N GLU A 38 6.98 4.18 -20.29
CA GLU A 38 7.07 2.73 -20.36
C GLU A 38 5.68 2.22 -20.71
N ARG A 39 5.55 1.45 -21.81
CA ARG A 39 4.25 0.90 -22.21
C ARG A 39 3.78 0.03 -21.05
N GLU A 40 2.89 0.58 -20.25
CA GLU A 40 2.39 -0.06 -19.05
C GLU A 40 1.76 -1.37 -19.47
N ARG A 41 2.44 -2.48 -19.17
CA ARG A 41 1.97 -3.80 -19.56
C ARG A 41 0.69 -4.03 -18.79
N VAL A 42 -0.44 -4.08 -19.50
CA VAL A 42 -1.74 -4.31 -18.87
C VAL A 42 -1.77 -5.72 -18.28
N TRP A 43 -1.72 -5.80 -16.94
CA TRP A 43 -1.72 -7.05 -16.18
C TRP A 43 -3.13 -7.65 -16.07
N THR A 44 -3.49 -8.50 -17.03
CA THR A 44 -4.72 -9.31 -16.94
C THR A 44 -4.65 -10.29 -15.77
N ALA A 45 -5.80 -10.82 -15.33
CA ALA A 45 -5.84 -11.80 -14.24
C ALA A 45 -5.03 -13.06 -14.58
N ALA A 46 -5.13 -13.55 -15.81
CA ALA A 46 -4.36 -14.70 -16.29
C ALA A 46 -2.85 -14.41 -16.29
N ALA A 47 -2.42 -13.25 -16.78
CA ALA A 47 -1.00 -12.87 -16.80
C ALA A 47 -0.41 -12.76 -15.38
N ARG A 48 -1.18 -12.24 -14.42
CA ARG A 48 -0.77 -12.19 -13.01
C ARG A 48 -0.63 -13.58 -12.41
N PHE A 49 -1.54 -14.49 -12.74
CA PHE A 49 -1.47 -15.87 -12.28
C PHE A 49 -0.26 -16.62 -12.87
N ASP A 50 -0.01 -16.47 -14.18
CA ASP A 50 1.16 -17.06 -14.84
C ASP A 50 2.47 -16.52 -14.27
N ALA A 51 2.52 -15.23 -13.93
CA ALA A 51 3.68 -14.61 -13.27
C ALA A 51 3.95 -15.23 -11.88
N VAL A 52 2.91 -15.42 -11.08
CA VAL A 52 3.01 -16.09 -9.77
C VAL A 52 3.49 -17.53 -9.92
N LEU A 53 2.95 -18.29 -10.89
CA LEU A 53 3.38 -19.66 -11.17
C LEU A 53 4.85 -19.74 -11.62
N THR A 54 5.25 -18.86 -12.54
CA THR A 54 6.61 -18.83 -13.10
C THR A 54 7.64 -18.53 -12.02
N THR A 55 7.32 -17.61 -11.11
CA THR A 55 8.23 -17.16 -10.04
C THR A 55 8.17 -18.01 -8.78
N ALA A 56 7.26 -18.99 -8.70
CA ALA A 56 7.05 -19.82 -7.51
C ALA A 56 8.26 -20.69 -7.15
N ALA A 57 8.98 -21.20 -8.14
CA ALA A 57 10.16 -22.06 -7.97
C ALA A 57 11.50 -21.29 -8.02
N MET A 58 11.45 -19.98 -8.24
CA MET A 58 12.65 -19.14 -8.32
C MET A 58 13.17 -18.78 -6.94
N ASP A 59 14.50 -18.69 -6.81
CA ASP A 59 15.14 -18.06 -5.67
C ASP A 59 14.97 -16.52 -5.72
N GLU A 60 15.29 -15.85 -4.61
CA GLU A 60 15.01 -14.41 -4.45
C GLU A 60 15.77 -13.54 -5.47
N ALA A 61 16.99 -13.95 -5.84
CA ALA A 61 17.79 -13.25 -6.85
C ALA A 61 17.18 -13.36 -8.25
N SER A 62 16.77 -14.58 -8.65
CA SER A 62 16.13 -14.79 -9.95
C SER A 62 14.75 -14.15 -10.03
N LYS A 63 13.96 -14.20 -8.95
CA LYS A 63 12.67 -13.51 -8.87
C LYS A 63 12.86 -12.00 -9.03
N SER A 64 13.83 -11.41 -8.34
CA SER A 64 14.14 -9.99 -8.46
C SER A 64 14.60 -9.60 -9.87
N ALA A 65 15.37 -10.45 -10.54
CA ALA A 65 15.76 -10.23 -11.94
C ALA A 65 14.55 -10.31 -12.89
N TRP A 66 13.70 -11.32 -12.70
CA TRP A 66 12.48 -11.52 -13.48
C TRP A 66 11.51 -10.33 -13.33
N CYS A 67 11.32 -9.84 -12.11
CA CYS A 67 10.55 -8.65 -11.77
C CYS A 67 10.98 -7.42 -12.58
N ARG A 68 12.30 -7.15 -12.61
CA ARG A 68 12.87 -6.03 -13.38
C ARG A 68 12.63 -6.17 -14.87
N THR A 69 12.79 -7.37 -15.43
CA THR A 69 12.57 -7.62 -16.86
C THR A 69 11.10 -7.51 -17.26
N ASN A 70 10.18 -7.84 -16.35
CA ASN A 70 8.75 -7.87 -16.65
C ASN A 70 7.99 -6.61 -16.19
N GLY A 71 8.67 -5.66 -15.54
CA GLY A 71 8.05 -4.43 -15.03
C GLY A 71 7.07 -4.69 -13.89
N VAL A 72 7.44 -5.58 -12.96
CA VAL A 72 6.64 -5.93 -11.77
C VAL A 72 7.50 -5.79 -10.53
N TYR A 73 6.95 -5.23 -9.45
CA TYR A 73 7.64 -5.20 -8.17
C TYR A 73 7.48 -6.53 -7.42
N PRO A 74 8.51 -7.01 -6.70
CA PRO A 74 8.40 -8.24 -5.90
C PRO A 74 7.21 -8.25 -4.92
N GLN A 75 6.87 -7.08 -4.36
CA GLN A 75 5.72 -6.90 -3.47
C GLN A 75 4.38 -7.15 -4.19
N GLU A 76 4.27 -6.80 -5.47
CA GLU A 76 3.06 -7.05 -6.26
C GLU A 76 2.88 -8.55 -6.53
N LEU A 77 3.97 -9.28 -6.83
CA LEU A 77 3.93 -10.74 -6.94
C LEU A 77 3.46 -11.40 -5.65
N ASP A 78 3.97 -10.95 -4.50
CA ASP A 78 3.55 -11.47 -3.21
C ASP A 78 2.08 -11.16 -2.92
N GLN A 79 1.61 -9.96 -3.27
CA GLN A 79 0.21 -9.59 -3.14
C GLN A 79 -0.69 -10.46 -4.02
N TRP A 80 -0.30 -10.72 -5.27
CA TRP A 80 -1.06 -11.57 -6.19
C TRP A 80 -1.09 -13.02 -5.70
N ARG A 81 0.03 -13.53 -5.19
CA ARG A 81 0.10 -14.86 -4.57
C ARG A 81 -0.82 -14.95 -3.36
N ALA A 82 -0.77 -14.00 -2.44
CA ALA A 82 -1.62 -13.98 -1.26
C ALA A 82 -3.11 -13.92 -1.62
N SER A 83 -3.47 -13.08 -2.61
CA SER A 83 -4.84 -12.96 -3.10
C SER A 83 -5.33 -14.26 -3.74
N ALA A 84 -4.48 -14.93 -4.53
CA ALA A 84 -4.80 -16.23 -5.13
C ALA A 84 -5.00 -17.31 -4.06
N THR A 85 -4.11 -17.39 -3.07
CA THR A 85 -4.24 -18.32 -1.94
C THR A 85 -5.53 -18.07 -1.15
N GLN A 86 -5.85 -16.80 -0.87
CA GLN A 86 -7.07 -16.45 -0.15
C GLN A 86 -8.34 -16.79 -0.94
N ALA A 87 -8.34 -16.59 -2.25
CA ALA A 87 -9.48 -16.93 -3.11
C ALA A 87 -9.70 -18.45 -3.23
N LEU A 88 -8.62 -19.23 -3.13
CA LEU A 88 -8.65 -20.69 -3.16
C LEU A 88 -8.87 -21.34 -1.79
N ALA A 89 -8.69 -20.59 -0.69
CA ALA A 89 -8.85 -21.08 0.67
C ALA A 89 -10.29 -21.59 0.90
N ALA A 90 -10.40 -22.73 1.56
CA ALA A 90 -11.72 -23.25 1.93
C ALA A 90 -12.42 -22.27 2.90
N PRO A 91 -13.77 -22.25 2.96
CA PRO A 91 -14.50 -21.37 3.87
C PRO A 91 -14.11 -21.53 5.35
N GLU A 92 -13.61 -22.70 5.75
CA GLU A 92 -13.10 -22.96 7.10
C GLU A 92 -11.68 -22.42 7.32
N GLU A 93 -10.86 -22.30 6.27
CA GLU A 93 -9.53 -21.70 6.31
C GLU A 93 -9.59 -20.16 6.22
N ALA A 94 -10.60 -19.64 5.52
CA ALA A 94 -10.83 -18.21 5.35
C ALA A 94 -11.60 -17.56 6.52
N ARG A 95 -12.38 -18.34 7.29
CA ARG A 95 -13.11 -17.85 8.46
C ARG A 95 -12.32 -18.15 9.72
N ALA A 96 -12.16 -17.14 10.59
CA ALA A 96 -11.74 -17.39 11.97
C ALA A 96 -12.67 -18.46 12.58
N SER A 97 -12.10 -19.38 13.37
CA SER A 97 -12.86 -20.46 14.01
C SER A 97 -14.16 -19.92 14.62
N PRO A 98 -15.29 -20.66 14.56
CA PRO A 98 -16.55 -20.25 15.18
C PRO A 98 -16.42 -19.84 16.65
N GLN A 99 -15.39 -20.34 17.35
CA GLN A 99 -15.05 -19.93 18.70
C GLN A 99 -14.41 -18.53 18.75
N GLN A 100 -13.45 -18.21 17.88
CA GLN A 100 -12.89 -16.86 17.76
C GLN A 100 -13.99 -15.84 17.47
N THR A 101 -14.87 -16.10 16.49
CA THR A 101 -15.95 -15.17 16.15
C THR A 101 -16.89 -14.91 17.33
N LYS A 102 -17.15 -15.91 18.17
CA LYS A 102 -17.97 -15.73 19.39
C LYS A 102 -17.26 -14.89 20.45
N LEU A 103 -15.96 -15.10 20.64
CA LEU A 103 -15.15 -14.30 21.57
C LEU A 103 -15.06 -12.84 21.12
N ASP A 104 -14.81 -12.62 19.83
CA ASP A 104 -14.73 -11.27 19.24
C ASP A 104 -16.05 -10.53 19.39
N ARG A 105 -17.19 -11.19 19.13
CA ARG A 105 -18.51 -10.59 19.34
C ARG A 105 -18.76 -10.18 20.79
N LYS A 106 -18.36 -11.01 21.76
CA LYS A 106 -18.47 -10.66 23.19
C LYS A 106 -17.61 -9.44 23.51
N ARG A 107 -16.37 -9.42 23.00
CA ARG A 107 -15.44 -8.32 23.22
C ARG A 107 -15.97 -7.01 22.64
N ILE A 108 -16.52 -7.04 21.43
CA ILE A 108 -17.15 -5.89 20.78
C ILE A 108 -18.30 -5.35 21.65
N GLN A 109 -19.20 -6.23 22.12
CA GLN A 109 -20.32 -5.81 22.96
C GLN A 109 -19.88 -5.20 24.30
N GLU A 110 -18.82 -5.71 24.91
CA GLU A 110 -18.23 -5.12 26.12
C GLU A 110 -17.68 -3.72 25.85
N LEU A 111 -16.90 -3.57 24.79
CA LEU A 111 -16.31 -2.29 24.40
C LEU A 111 -17.40 -1.26 24.06
N GLU A 112 -18.45 -1.65 23.34
CA GLU A 112 -19.59 -0.78 23.04
C GLU A 112 -20.36 -0.34 24.29
N ARG A 113 -20.44 -1.18 25.33
CA ARG A 113 -21.06 -0.81 26.61
C ARG A 113 -20.18 0.16 27.38
N GLU A 114 -18.88 -0.07 27.43
CA GLU A 114 -17.94 0.86 28.06
C GLU A 114 -17.93 2.21 27.38
N LEU A 115 -17.94 2.23 26.04
CA LEU A 115 -18.00 3.44 25.24
C LEU A 115 -19.25 4.25 25.57
N ARG A 116 -20.44 3.62 25.54
CA ARG A 116 -21.70 4.29 25.90
C ARG A 116 -21.72 4.85 27.32
N ARG A 117 -21.12 4.16 28.29
CA ARG A 117 -21.00 4.66 29.67
C ARG A 117 -20.10 5.88 29.74
N LYS A 118 -18.96 5.85 29.05
CA LYS A 118 -18.02 6.97 28.97
C LYS A 118 -18.66 8.17 28.27
N ASP A 119 -19.33 7.97 27.15
CA ASP A 119 -20.03 9.04 26.41
C ASP A 119 -21.14 9.68 27.26
N ARG A 120 -21.88 8.88 28.04
CA ARG A 120 -22.87 9.42 28.97
C ARG A 120 -22.23 10.28 30.07
N ALA A 121 -21.15 9.80 30.68
CA ALA A 121 -20.43 10.58 31.69
C ALA A 121 -19.86 11.88 31.08
N LEU A 122 -19.33 11.82 29.86
CA LEU A 122 -18.86 12.99 29.13
C LEU A 122 -20.00 13.97 28.78
N ALA A 123 -21.18 13.47 28.43
CA ALA A 123 -22.35 14.32 28.19
C ALA A 123 -22.85 15.00 29.47
N GLU A 124 -22.86 14.28 30.60
CA GLU A 124 -23.22 14.82 31.91
C GLU A 124 -22.23 15.92 32.35
N THR A 125 -20.92 15.73 32.17
CA THR A 125 -19.93 16.78 32.48
C THR A 125 -20.05 17.99 31.54
N ALA A 126 -20.28 17.77 30.24
CA ALA A 126 -20.53 18.86 29.30
C ALA A 126 -21.78 19.66 29.68
N ALA A 127 -22.86 19.00 30.11
CA ALA A 127 -24.08 19.67 30.57
C ALA A 127 -23.82 20.54 31.82
N LEU A 128 -23.05 20.02 32.79
CA LEU A 128 -22.66 20.79 33.98
C LEU A 128 -21.81 22.02 33.63
N LEU A 129 -20.86 21.89 32.71
CA LEU A 129 -20.05 23.02 32.23
C LEU A 129 -20.91 24.09 31.55
N VAL A 130 -21.84 23.68 30.69
CA VAL A 130 -22.79 24.61 30.04
C VAL A 130 -23.67 25.31 31.07
N LEU A 131 -24.13 24.60 32.10
CA LEU A 131 -24.94 25.19 33.16
C LEU A 131 -24.13 26.21 33.98
N SER A 132 -22.90 25.87 34.38
CA SER A 132 -21.99 26.80 35.09
C SER A 132 -21.80 28.10 34.31
N LYS A 133 -21.49 27.99 33.00
CA LYS A 133 -21.30 29.14 32.13
C LYS A 133 -22.58 29.99 32.00
N LYS A 134 -23.76 29.37 31.94
CA LYS A 134 -25.04 30.10 31.88
C LYS A 134 -25.32 30.84 33.18
N VAL A 135 -25.03 30.23 34.33
CA VAL A 135 -25.17 30.85 35.65
C VAL A 135 -24.24 32.06 35.76
N GLU A 136 -22.95 31.89 35.46
CA GLU A 136 -21.98 33.00 35.42
C GLU A 136 -22.48 34.16 34.53
N ALA A 137 -23.00 33.86 33.34
CA ALA A 137 -23.52 34.88 32.43
C ALA A 137 -24.78 35.62 32.94
N ILE A 138 -25.58 35.00 33.83
CA ILE A 138 -26.75 35.64 34.43
C ILE A 138 -26.32 36.55 35.60
N PHE A 139 -25.40 36.08 36.44
CA PHE A 139 -24.98 36.80 37.64
C PHE A 139 -23.92 37.88 37.38
N ASN A 140 -23.05 37.72 36.39
CA ASN A 140 -22.04 38.72 36.04
C ASN A 140 -22.57 39.81 35.08
N ARG A 141 -23.85 39.74 34.68
CA ARG A 141 -24.50 40.77 33.84
C ARG A 141 -24.80 42.07 34.58
N GLY A 142 -24.60 42.10 35.90
CA GLY A 142 -24.80 43.27 36.75
C GLY A 142 -23.51 43.97 37.19
N GLU A 143 -22.34 43.52 36.74
CA GLU A 143 -21.05 44.17 37.05
C GLU A 143 -20.54 45.10 35.93
N ASP A 144 -21.27 45.17 34.81
CA ASP A 144 -20.96 46.01 33.63
C ASP A 144 -21.95 47.19 33.43
N GLU A 145 -22.68 47.62 34.47
CA GLU A 145 -23.39 48.93 34.51
C GLU A 145 -22.77 49.89 35.53
#